data_AF-A0A2A5C4S7-F1
#
_entry.id   AF-A0A2A5C4S7-F1
#
_cell.length_a   1.000
_cell.length_b   1.000
_cell.length_c   1.000
_cell.angle_alpha   90.00
_cell.angle_beta   90.00
_cell.angle_gamma   90.00
#
_symmetry.space_group_name_H-M   'P 1'
#
loop_
_entity.id
_entity.type
_entity.pdbx_description
1 polymer ?
#
loop_
_entity_poly.entity_id
_entity_poly.type
_entity_poly.pdbx_seq_one_letter_code
_entity_poly.pdbx_strand_id
1 'polypeptide(L)' 'MKDINMTSIIPSLLNDDETTRRVARVLLRHVGPKNKAEAMSILHSRIGVYTSDDSAITKEVDSYFM' A
#
# COMPACT_ATOMS: atom_id res chain seq x y z
N MET A 1 -8.99 -29.85 20.14
CA MET A 1 -8.91 -28.37 20.17
C MET A 1 -8.65 -27.93 18.74
N LYS A 2 -9.55 -27.14 18.14
CA LYS A 2 -9.36 -26.60 16.79
C LYS A 2 -8.40 -25.42 16.92
N ASP A 3 -7.24 -25.50 16.30
CA ASP A 3 -6.34 -24.37 16.14
C ASP A 3 -7.10 -23.26 15.41
N ILE A 4 -7.51 -22.24 16.17
CA ILE A 4 -7.96 -20.98 15.60
C ILE A 4 -6.68 -20.32 15.11
N ASN A 5 -6.30 -20.67 13.88
CA ASN A 5 -5.24 -19.97 13.17
C ASN A 5 -5.72 -18.51 13.07
N MET A 6 -5.24 -17.66 13.98
CA MET A 6 -5.32 -16.21 13.87
C MET A 6 -4.37 -15.79 12.74
N THR A 7 -4.63 -16.30 11.54
CA THR A 7 -4.07 -15.78 10.31
C THR A 7 -4.58 -14.36 10.27
N SER A 8 -3.72 -13.44 10.72
CA SER A 8 -3.92 -12.01 10.60
C SER A 8 -4.46 -11.79 9.19
N ILE A 9 -5.68 -11.26 9.04
CA ILE A 9 -6.33 -11.14 7.73
C ILE A 9 -5.57 -10.09 6.87
N ILE A 10 -4.71 -9.31 7.53
CA ILE A 10 -4.05 -8.12 6.99
C ILE A 10 -2.85 -8.45 6.07
N PRO A 11 -1.91 -9.37 6.38
CA PRO A 11 -0.75 -9.62 5.53
C PRO A 11 -1.12 -10.30 4.19
N SER A 12 -2.21 -11.08 4.13
CA SER A 12 -2.61 -11.78 2.90
C SER A 12 -3.36 -10.89 1.90
N LEU A 13 -3.90 -9.74 2.32
CA LEU A 13 -4.68 -8.86 1.46
C LEU A 13 -3.81 -8.03 0.50
N LEU A 14 -2.55 -7.74 0.86
CA LEU A 14 -1.65 -6.86 0.09
C LEU A 14 -0.53 -7.61 -0.65
N ASN A 15 -0.56 -8.94 -0.65
CA ASN A 15 0.28 -9.74 -1.56
C ASN A 15 -0.13 -9.59 -3.03
N ASP A 16 -1.29 -8.99 -3.29
CA ASP A 16 -1.76 -8.68 -4.65
C ASP A 16 -1.47 -7.21 -4.98
N ASP A 17 -0.67 -7.01 -6.04
CA ASP A 17 -0.32 -5.70 -6.59
C ASP A 17 -1.55 -4.82 -6.84
N GLU A 18 -2.65 -5.40 -7.32
CA GLU A 18 -3.87 -4.64 -7.61
C GLU A 18 -4.50 -4.10 -6.33
N THR A 19 -4.54 -4.90 -5.27
CA THR A 19 -5.03 -4.46 -3.97
C THR A 19 -4.13 -3.38 -3.37
N THR A 20 -2.81 -3.53 -3.46
CA THR A 20 -1.83 -2.51 -3.05
C THR A 20 -2.04 -1.19 -3.78
N ARG A 21 -2.23 -1.22 -5.11
CA ARG A 21 -2.50 -0.01 -5.90
C ARG A 21 -3.81 0.67 -5.52
N ARG A 22 -4.88 -0.10 -5.27
CA ARG A 22 -6.17 0.46 -4.84
C ARG A 22 -6.06 1.19 -3.51
N VAL A 23 -5.40 0.58 -2.53
CA VAL A 23 -5.19 1.21 -1.22
C VAL A 23 -4.29 2.44 -1.36
N ALA A 24 -3.21 2.34 -2.12
CA ALA A 24 -2.33 3.47 -2.40
C ALA A 24 -3.09 4.66 -3.01
N ARG A 25 -3.93 4.41 -4.02
CA ARG A 25 -4.75 5.45 -4.66
C ARG A 25 -5.66 6.17 -3.69
N VAL A 26 -6.34 5.42 -2.82
CA VAL A 26 -7.24 5.99 -1.81
C VAL A 26 -6.45 6.85 -0.82
N LEU A 27 -5.30 6.35 -0.34
CA LEU A 27 -4.44 7.09 0.58
C LEU A 27 -3.89 8.38 -0.04
N LEU A 28 -3.39 8.33 -1.27
CA LEU A 28 -2.86 9.51 -1.96
C LEU A 28 -3.93 10.57 -2.19
N ARG A 29 -5.14 10.17 -2.60
CA ARG A 29 -6.27 11.10 -2.77
C ARG A 29 -6.75 11.70 -1.45
N HIS A 30 -6.74 10.92 -0.37
CA HIS A 30 -7.19 11.40 0.94
C HIS A 30 -6.19 12.36 1.59
N VAL A 31 -4.90 12.04 1.53
CA VAL A 31 -3.85 12.84 2.18
C VAL A 31 -3.45 14.05 1.33
N GLY A 32 -3.40 13.91 0.01
CA GLY A 32 -2.99 14.97 -0.90
C GLY A 32 -1.51 15.35 -0.77
N PRO A 33 -0.56 14.43 -1.00
CA PRO A 33 0.87 14.72 -0.91
C PRO A 33 1.30 15.76 -1.96
N LYS A 34 2.26 16.61 -1.58
CA LYS A 34 2.72 17.75 -2.40
C LYS A 34 3.78 17.36 -3.42
N ASN A 35 4.46 16.24 -3.19
CA ASN A 35 5.51 15.73 -4.07
C ASN A 35 5.68 14.22 -3.94
N LYS A 36 6.43 13.62 -4.88
CA LYS A 36 6.67 12.18 -4.92
C LYS A 36 7.34 11.63 -3.65
N ALA A 37 8.25 12.37 -3.04
CA ALA A 37 8.94 11.92 -1.82
C ALA A 37 7.97 11.81 -0.63
N GLU A 38 7.08 12.79 -0.46
CA GLU A 38 6.03 12.78 0.55
C GLU A 38 5.05 11.62 0.32
N ALA A 39 4.59 11.43 -0.92
CA ALA A 39 3.73 10.32 -1.30
C ALA A 39 4.36 8.95 -0.99
N MET A 40 5.63 8.78 -1.33
CA MET A 40 6.37 7.55 -1.04
C MET A 40 6.48 7.30 0.46
N SER A 41 6.83 8.33 1.24
CA SER A 41 6.92 8.25 2.70
C SER A 41 5.59 7.85 3.35
N ILE A 42 4.48 8.45 2.90
CA ILE A 42 3.13 8.11 3.37
C ILE A 42 2.82 6.65 3.08
N LEU A 43 2.99 6.19 1.83
CA LEU A 43 2.64 4.84 1.44
C LEU A 43 3.51 3.80 2.14
N HIS A 44 4.83 4.02 2.25
CA HIS A 44 5.70 3.13 3.02
C HIS A 44 5.28 3.03 4.49
N SER A 45 4.92 4.16 5.12
CA SER A 45 4.52 4.18 6.54
C SER A 45 3.18 3.48 6.80
N ARG A 46 2.31 3.35 5.80
CA ARG A 46 0.95 2.84 5.93
C ARG A 46 0.78 1.42 5.42
N ILE A 47 1.38 1.11 4.29
CA ILE A 47 1.19 -0.16 3.59
C ILE A 47 2.50 -0.89 3.27
N GLY A 48 3.67 -0.24 3.38
CA GLY A 48 4.96 -0.83 3.03
C GLY A 48 5.35 -2.08 3.82
N VAL A 49 4.87 -2.22 5.06
CA VAL A 49 5.11 -3.44 5.88
C VAL A 49 4.30 -4.66 5.42
N TYR A 50 3.34 -4.45 4.51
CA TYR A 50 2.46 -5.50 4.00
C TYR A 50 2.71 -5.80 2.51
N THR A 51 3.62 -5.06 1.88
CA THR A 51 4.00 -5.26 0.48
C THR A 51 5.31 -6.02 0.39
N SER A 52 5.36 -7.03 -0.48
CA SER A 52 6.60 -7.79 -0.73
C SER A 52 7.59 -7.02 -1.60
N ASP A 53 7.08 -6.10 -2.43
CA ASP A 53 7.88 -5.17 -3.23
C ASP A 53 7.23 -3.79 -3.32
N ASP A 54 8.06 -2.77 -3.59
CA ASP A 54 7.61 -1.38 -3.73
C ASP A 54 7.17 -1.04 -5.16
N SER A 55 7.10 -2.02 -6.07
CA SER A 55 6.83 -1.76 -7.49
C SER A 55 5.41 -1.24 -7.71
N ALA A 56 4.44 -1.80 -6.99
CA ALA A 56 3.04 -1.36 -7.01
C ALA A 56 2.89 0.04 -6.40
N ILE A 57 3.60 0.33 -5.31
CA ILE A 57 3.64 1.65 -4.66
C ILE A 57 4.24 2.68 -5.63
N THR A 58 5.40 2.37 -6.22
CA THR A 58 6.11 3.25 -7.14
C THR A 58 5.26 3.62 -8.35
N LYS A 59 4.60 2.63 -8.97
CA LYS A 59 3.69 2.85 -10.11
C LYS A 59 2.54 3.80 -9.76
N GLU A 60 1.95 3.67 -8.57
CA GLU A 60 0.82 4.51 -8.18
C GLU A 60 1.28 5.93 -7.79
N VAL A 61 2.45 6.08 -7.15
CA VAL A 61 3.07 7.40 -6.93
C VAL A 61 3.34 8.09 -8.26
N ASP A 62 3.93 7.40 -9.24
CA ASP A 62 4.17 7.96 -10.56
C ASP A 62 2.87 8.36 -11.25
N SER A 63 1.85 7.50 -11.22
CA SER A 63 0.53 7.78 -11.81
C SER A 63 -0.21 8.95 -11.16
N TYR A 64 0.06 9.27 -9.89
CA TYR A 64 -0.59 10.38 -9.19
C TYR A 64 0.00 11.75 -9.57
N PHE A 65 1.28 11.80 -9.96
CA PHE A 65 1.99 13.03 -10.31
C PHE A 65 2.28 13.20 -11.81
N MET A 66 1.78 12.30 -12.65
CA MET A 66 1.70 12.49 -14.12
C MET A 66 0.39 13.20 -14.49
#